data_AF-A0A348WHA5-F1
#
_entry.id   AF-A0A348WHA5-F1
#
_cell.length_a   1.000
_cell.length_b   1.000
_cell.length_c   1.000
_cell.angle_alpha   90.00
_cell.angle_beta   90.00
_cell.angle_gamma   90.00
#
_symmetry.space_group_name_H-M   'P 1'
#
loop_
_entity.id
_entity.type
_entity.pdbx_description
1 polymer ?
#
loop_
_entity_poly.entity_id
_entity_poly.type
_entity_poly.pdbx_seq_one_letter_code
_entity_poly.pdbx_strand_id
1 'polypeptide(L)' 'FAGLKPGDQWCLCAARFLQAHDEGCAPQVRLSATHARALDIVPLHVLKEHSDS' A
#
# COMPACT_ATOMS: atom_id res chain seq x y z
N PHE A 1 5.70 14.85 -14.03
CA PHE A 1 6.13 13.67 -13.24
C PHE A 1 6.85 12.72 -14.17
N ALA A 2 8.02 12.19 -13.81
CA ALA A 2 8.87 11.38 -14.71
C ALA A 2 8.44 9.91 -14.85
N GLY A 3 7.39 9.49 -14.14
CA GLY A 3 6.95 8.10 -14.06
C GLY A 3 7.66 7.35 -12.93
N LEU A 4 7.00 6.32 -12.40
CA LEU A 4 7.57 5.42 -11.38
C LEU A 4 8.25 4.23 -12.05
N LYS A 5 9.33 3.75 -11.43
CA LYS A 5 10.03 2.51 -11.81
C LYS A 5 9.78 1.43 -10.75
N PRO A 6 9.87 0.15 -11.13
CA PRO A 6 9.85 -0.94 -10.15
C PRO A 6 10.91 -0.71 -9.06
N GLY A 7 10.49 -0.83 -7.80
CA GLY A 7 11.34 -0.58 -6.63
C GLY A 7 11.24 0.84 -6.05
N ASP A 8 10.64 1.79 -6.77
CA ASP A 8 10.41 3.12 -6.22
C ASP A 8 9.37 3.05 -5.08
N GLN A 9 9.71 3.66 -3.94
CA GLN A 9 8.76 3.84 -2.85
C GLN A 9 7.92 5.09 -3.12
N TRP A 10 6.61 4.92 -3.22
CA TRP A 10 5.70 6.00 -3.54
C TRP A 10 4.43 5.94 -2.70
N CYS A 11 3.95 7.09 -2.26
CA CYS A 11 2.68 7.19 -1.55
C CYS A 11 1.51 6.98 -2.52
N LEU A 12 0.72 5.94 -2.28
CA LEU A 12 -0.51 5.64 -3.01
C LEU A 12 -1.74 6.07 -2.20
N CYS A 13 -2.83 6.36 -2.88
CA CYS A 13 -4.13 6.49 -2.22
C CYS A 13 -4.55 5.16 -1.60
N ALA A 14 -4.98 5.16 -0.33
CA ALA A 14 -5.38 3.94 0.38
C ALA A 14 -6.50 3.16 -0.34
N ALA A 15 -7.46 3.86 -0.97
CA ALA A 15 -8.50 3.21 -1.77
C ALA A 15 -7.96 2.49 -3.01
N ARG A 16 -6.90 3.02 -3.64
CA ARG A 16 -6.24 2.37 -4.79
C ARG A 16 -5.44 1.15 -4.34
N PHE A 17 -4.85 1.21 -3.15
CA PHE A 17 -4.22 0.04 -2.55
C PHE A 17 -5.24 -1.07 -2.26
N LEU A 18 -6.37 -0.73 -1.65
CA LEU A 18 -7.43 -1.70 -1.34
C LEU A 18 -7.96 -2.39 -2.61
N GLN A 19 -8.22 -1.61 -3.66
CA GLN A 19 -8.63 -2.17 -4.94
C GLN A 19 -7.60 -3.18 -5.47
N ALA A 20 -6.31 -2.81 -5.46
CA ALA A 20 -5.25 -3.70 -5.92
C ALA A 20 -5.15 -4.96 -5.06
N HIS A 21 -5.40 -4.86 -3.75
CA HIS A 21 -5.46 -6.02 -2.86
C HIS A 21 -6.59 -6.96 -3.26
N ASP A 22 -7.80 -6.43 -3.47
CA ASP A 22 -8.97 -7.22 -3.87
C ASP A 22 -8.78 -7.89 -5.24
N GLU A 23 -7.98 -7.28 -6.11
CA GLU A 23 -7.56 -7.84 -7.41
C GLU A 23 -6.35 -8.78 -7.31
N GLY A 24 -5.76 -8.98 -6.11
CA GLY A 24 -4.60 -9.86 -5.89
C GLY A 24 -3.28 -9.31 -6.44
N CYS A 25 -3.19 -8.00 -6.69
CA CYS A 25 -2.05 -7.33 -7.30
C CYS A 25 -1.50 -6.15 -6.46
N ALA A 26 -1.84 -6.09 -5.17
CA ALA A 26 -1.34 -5.03 -4.29
C ALA A 26 0.19 -5.07 -4.13
N PRO A 27 0.87 -3.90 -4.15
CA PRO A 27 2.30 -3.81 -3.95
C PRO A 27 2.68 -4.05 -2.48
N GLN A 28 3.97 -4.26 -2.22
CA GLN A 28 4.50 -4.27 -0.85
C GLN A 28 4.33 -2.89 -0.19
N VAL A 29 4.06 -2.89 1.11
CA VAL A 29 3.78 -1.71 1.93
C VAL A 29 4.83 -1.57 3.02
N ARG A 30 5.38 -0.37 3.14
CA ARG A 30 6.22 -0.01 4.28
C ARG A 30 5.37 0.58 5.40
N LEU A 31 5.07 -0.21 6.43
CA LEU A 31 4.19 0.22 7.53
C LEU A 31 4.70 1.47 8.26
N SER A 32 6.02 1.58 8.47
CA SER A 32 6.64 2.75 9.11
C SER A 32 6.51 4.04 8.29
N ALA A 33 6.24 3.94 6.98
CA ALA A 33 6.03 5.07 6.07
C ALA A 33 4.55 5.24 5.66
N THR A 34 3.63 4.46 6.24
CA THR A 34 2.20 4.52 5.94
C THR A 34 1.49 5.35 7.00
N HIS A 35 0.70 6.32 6.57
CA HIS A 35 -0.03 7.19 7.50
C HIS A 35 -1.15 6.43 8.21
N ALA A 36 -1.37 6.69 9.51
CA ALA A 36 -2.36 5.98 10.32
C ALA A 36 -3.80 6.04 9.76
N ARG A 37 -4.17 7.13 9.07
CA ARG A 37 -5.48 7.26 8.39
C ARG A 37 -5.70 6.28 7.24
N ALA A 38 -4.65 5.58 6.78
CA ALA A 38 -4.86 4.46 5.86
C ALA A 38 -5.76 3.39 6.47
N LEU A 39 -5.77 3.25 7.81
CA LEU A 39 -6.60 2.30 8.54
C LEU A 39 -8.11 2.60 8.48
N ASP A 40 -8.50 3.81 8.10
CA ASP A 40 -9.90 4.18 7.88
C ASP A 40 -10.47 3.51 6.61
N ILE A 41 -9.59 3.07 5.70
CA ILE A 41 -9.94 2.49 4.40
C ILE A 41 -9.43 1.04 4.28
N VAL A 42 -8.19 0.79 4.69
CA VAL A 42 -7.52 -0.51 4.56
C VAL A 42 -7.30 -1.09 5.95
N PRO A 43 -7.85 -2.28 6.27
CA PRO A 43 -7.63 -2.91 7.57
C PRO A 43 -6.14 -3.16 7.87
N LEU A 44 -5.74 -3.08 9.14
CA LEU A 44 -4.34 -3.28 9.53
C LEU A 44 -3.79 -4.67 9.14
N HIS A 45 -4.63 -5.71 9.18
CA HIS A 45 -4.21 -7.06 8.81
C HIS A 45 -3.81 -7.16 7.33
N VAL A 46 -4.55 -6.49 6.44
CA VAL A 46 -4.25 -6.39 5.01
C VAL A 46 -2.90 -5.71 4.79
N LEU A 47 -2.65 -4.59 5.49
CA LEU A 47 -1.36 -3.89 5.38
C LEU A 47 -0.19 -4.74 5.91
N LYS A 48 -0.41 -5.57 6.93
CA LYS A 48 0.61 -6.48 7.48
C LYS A 48 0.88 -7.69 6.57
N GLU A 49 -0.13 -8.18 5.87
CA GLU A 49 0.07 -9.26 4.88
C GLU A 49 0.98 -8.81 3.74
N HIS A 50 0.93 -7.53 3.40
CA HIS A 50 1.72 -6.91 2.34
C HIS A 50 2.95 -6.16 2.87
N SER A 51 3.34 -6.35 4.13
CA SER A 51 4.52 -5.67 4.67
C SER A 51 5.77 -6.52 4.46
N ASP A 52 6.79 -5.94 3.83
CA ASP A 52 8.14 -6.53 3.79
C ASP A 52 8.63 -6.71 5.24
N SER A 53 8.94 -7.95 5.63
CA SER A 53 9.54 -8.28 6.93
C SER A 53 10.98 -7.78 7.05
#